data_AF-A0A1F3CEN0-F1
#
_entry.id   AF-A0A1F3CEN0-F1
#
_cell.length_a   1.000
_cell.length_b   1.000
_cell.length_c   1.000
_cell.angle_alpha   90.00
_cell.angle_beta   90.00
_cell.angle_gamma   90.00
#
_symmetry.space_group_name_H-M   'P 1'
#
loop_
_entity.id
_entity.type
_entity.pdbx_description
1 polymer ?
#
loop_
_entity_poly.entity_id
_entity_poly.type
_entity_poly.pdbx_seq_one_letter_code
_entity_poly.pdbx_strand_id
1 'polypeptide(L)'
;MGKVLSVAESVAAWVALNRCTPPPSASWEPDRDPNDGTRVRREAYGPCRDGTEVVLLAVEGGGHTWPGGWQYFPERVIGRTSRDIDANEVIWSFFKRHAIR
;
A
#
# COMPACT_ATOMS: atom_id res chain seq x y z
N MET A 1 27.12 -5.46 2.59
CA MET A 1 25.95 -5.74 1.73
C MET A 1 24.69 -5.37 2.50
N GLY A 2 23.75 -4.64 1.88
CA GLY A 2 22.43 -4.37 2.47
C GLY A 2 21.50 -5.58 2.33
N LYS A 3 20.60 -5.79 3.29
CA LYS A 3 19.53 -6.79 3.22
C LYS A 3 18.25 -6.11 2.74
N VAL A 4 17.56 -6.69 1.76
CA VAL A 4 16.21 -6.30 1.37
C VAL A 4 15.24 -7.19 2.14
N LEU A 5 14.27 -6.58 2.82
CA LEU A 5 13.21 -7.29 3.54
C LEU A 5 12.03 -7.57 2.59
N SER A 6 11.33 -8.68 2.82
CA SER A 6 10.01 -8.88 2.20
C SER A 6 9.01 -7.81 2.65
N VAL A 7 7.90 -7.67 1.94
CA VAL A 7 6.82 -6.75 2.33
C VAL A 7 6.31 -7.10 3.74
N ALA A 8 6.10 -8.39 4.02
CA ALA A 8 5.62 -8.85 5.32
C ALA A 8 6.62 -8.52 6.45
N GLU A 9 7.91 -8.78 6.25
CA GLU A 9 8.96 -8.41 7.22
C GLU A 9 9.04 -6.90 7.42
N SER A 10 8.90 -6.12 6.35
CA SER A 10 8.94 -4.65 6.41
C SER A 10 7.77 -4.09 7.22
N VAL A 11 6.55 -4.57 6.96
CA VAL A 11 5.36 -4.17 7.73
C VAL A 11 5.48 -4.59 9.19
N ALA A 12 5.93 -5.81 9.47
CA ALA A 12 6.14 -6.28 10.84
C ALA A 12 7.15 -5.40 11.61
N ALA A 13 8.23 -4.97 10.94
CA ALA A 13 9.21 -4.05 11.54
C ALA A 13 8.58 -2.69 11.90
N TRP A 14 7.77 -2.10 11.01
CA TRP A 14 7.06 -0.85 11.28
C TRP A 14 6.00 -0.97 12.38
N VAL A 15 5.22 -2.06 12.37
CA VAL A 15 4.23 -2.38 13.41
C VAL A 15 4.89 -2.47 14.78
N ALA A 16 6.05 -3.14 14.87
CA ALA A 16 6.81 -3.25 16.12
C ALA A 16 7.37 -1.89 16.57
N LEU A 17 7.98 -1.12 15.66
CA LEU A 17 8.56 0.19 15.96
C LEU A 17 7.51 1.18 16.51
N ASN A 18 6.34 1.21 15.87
CA ASN A 18 5.22 2.07 16.24
C ASN A 18 4.35 1.50 17.37
N ARG A 19 4.65 0.28 17.87
CA ARG A 19 3.88 -0.45 18.89
C ARG A 19 2.38 -0.50 18.54
N CYS A 20 2.10 -0.87 17.31
CA CYS A 20 0.73 -1.10 16.85
C CYS A 20 0.20 -2.44 17.39
N THR A 21 -1.10 -2.52 17.67
CA THR A 21 -1.78 -3.76 18.05
C THR A 21 -2.15 -4.59 16.81
N PRO A 22 -1.62 -5.82 16.63
CA PRO A 22 -2.10 -6.76 15.62
C PRO A 22 -3.35 -7.54 16.10
N PRO A 23 -4.15 -8.17 15.20
CA PRO A 23 -4.02 -8.19 13.73
C PRO A 23 -4.48 -6.87 13.08
N PRO A 24 -4.15 -6.63 11.79
CA PRO A 24 -4.68 -5.46 11.09
C PRO A 24 -6.18 -5.59 10.84
N SER A 25 -6.84 -4.44 10.67
CA SER A 25 -8.14 -4.38 10.00
C SER A 25 -7.90 -4.48 8.49
N ALA A 26 -8.41 -5.54 7.87
CA ALA A 26 -8.31 -5.78 6.43
C ALA A 26 -9.59 -5.35 5.70
N SER A 27 -9.44 -4.65 4.58
CA SER A 27 -10.52 -4.21 3.71
C SER A 27 -10.05 -4.20 2.25
N TRP A 28 -10.98 -3.93 1.33
CA TRP A 28 -10.66 -3.70 -0.07
C TRP A 28 -10.95 -2.25 -0.44
N GLU A 29 -10.08 -1.63 -1.22
CA GLU A 29 -10.41 -0.36 -1.87
C GLU A 29 -11.50 -0.58 -2.93
N PRO A 30 -12.23 0.49 -3.31
CA PRO A 30 -13.16 0.43 -4.43
C PRO A 30 -12.45 -0.02 -5.71
N ASP A 31 -13.07 -0.99 -6.39
CA ASP A 31 -12.69 -1.45 -7.72
C ASP A 31 -13.17 -0.41 -8.75
N ARG A 32 -12.32 0.57 -9.06
CA ARG A 32 -12.69 1.73 -9.90
C ARG A 32 -12.60 1.40 -11.38
N ASP A 33 -11.75 0.45 -11.76
CA ASP A 33 -11.67 -0.08 -13.11
C ASP A 33 -11.67 -1.62 -13.10
N PRO A 34 -12.85 -2.25 -13.05
CA PRO A 34 -12.96 -3.70 -13.00
C PRO A 34 -12.37 -4.43 -14.21
N ASN A 35 -12.04 -3.71 -15.29
CA ASN A 35 -11.44 -4.29 -16.50
C ASN A 35 -9.91 -4.33 -16.44
N ASP A 36 -9.27 -3.67 -15.47
CA ASP A 36 -7.82 -3.69 -15.32
C ASP A 36 -7.30 -5.00 -14.72
N GLY A 37 -8.21 -5.86 -14.21
CA GLY A 37 -7.89 -7.17 -13.67
C GLY A 37 -7.05 -7.14 -12.39
N THR A 38 -7.05 -6.02 -11.68
CA THR A 38 -6.37 -5.81 -10.40
C THR A 38 -7.38 -5.54 -9.28
N ARG A 39 -6.95 -5.71 -8.03
CA ARG A 39 -7.69 -5.27 -6.84
C ARG A 39 -6.73 -4.79 -5.78
N VAL A 40 -7.09 -3.77 -5.00
CA VAL A 40 -6.24 -3.27 -3.92
C VAL A 40 -6.78 -3.69 -2.55
N ARG A 41 -6.03 -4.54 -1.85
CA ARG A 41 -6.28 -4.90 -0.46
C ARG A 41 -5.58 -3.91 0.47
N ARG A 42 -6.32 -3.38 1.45
CA ARG A 42 -5.81 -2.50 2.50
C ARG A 42 -5.73 -3.25 3.82
N GLU A 43 -4.61 -3.12 4.51
CA GLU A 43 -4.43 -3.58 5.88
C GLU A 43 -3.99 -2.40 6.74
N ALA A 44 -4.77 -2.07 7.77
CA ALA A 44 -4.46 -1.00 8.71
C ALA A 44 -4.19 -1.56 10.09
N TYR A 45 -3.04 -1.22 10.65
CA TYR A 45 -2.61 -1.65 11.98
C TYR A 45 -2.84 -0.50 12.96
N GLY A 46 -3.59 -0.78 14.02
CA GLY A 46 -3.92 0.20 15.05
C GLY A 46 -4.76 -0.37 16.17
N PRO A 47 -4.84 0.30 17.33
CA PRO A 47 -4.15 1.56 17.65
C PRO A 47 -2.62 1.38 17.76
N CYS A 48 -1.86 2.45 17.51
CA CYS A 48 -0.40 2.51 17.68
C CYS A 48 0.00 3.62 18.65
N ARG A 49 1.26 3.64 19.09
CA ARG A 49 1.80 4.65 20.01
C ARG A 49 1.75 6.04 19.39
N ASP A 50 1.47 7.06 20.18
CA ASP A 50 1.54 8.48 19.80
C ASP A 50 0.69 8.86 18.58
N GLY A 51 -0.41 8.13 18.34
CA GLY A 51 -1.29 8.38 17.19
C GLY A 51 -0.70 7.99 15.83
N THR A 52 0.43 7.27 15.81
CA THR A 52 1.01 6.74 14.58
C THR A 52 0.08 5.74 13.89
N GLU A 53 0.30 5.50 12.61
CA GLU A 53 -0.49 4.59 11.79
C GLU A 53 0.46 3.78 10.89
N VAL A 54 0.17 2.48 10.70
CA VAL A 54 0.83 1.66 9.69
C VAL A 54 -0.24 1.10 8.77
N VAL A 55 -0.07 1.31 7.46
CA VAL A 55 -1.01 0.86 6.43
C VAL A 55 -0.23 0.15 5.32
N LEU A 56 -0.66 -1.05 4.96
CA LEU A 56 -0.25 -1.73 3.75
C LEU A 56 -1.37 -1.63 2.71
N LEU A 57 -1.03 -1.24 1.48
CA LEU A 57 -1.87 -1.38 0.31
C LEU A 57 -1.20 -2.37 -0.64
N ALA A 58 -1.80 -3.54 -0.80
CA ALA A 58 -1.32 -4.60 -1.67
C ALA A 58 -2.17 -4.62 -2.95
N VAL A 59 -1.52 -4.41 -4.10
CA VAL A 59 -2.16 -4.53 -5.41
C VAL A 59 -2.08 -5.99 -5.85
N GLU A 60 -3.22 -6.67 -5.87
CA GLU A 60 -3.35 -8.04 -6.35
C GLU A 60 -3.65 -8.05 -7.85
N GLY A 61 -3.04 -8.97 -8.60
CA GLY A 61 -3.12 -9.01 -10.07
C GLY A 61 -2.29 -7.92 -10.78
N GLY A 62 -1.67 -7.01 -10.02
CA GLY A 62 -0.81 -5.94 -10.53
C GLY A 62 0.61 -6.38 -10.89
N GLY A 63 1.31 -5.48 -11.58
CA GLY A 63 2.71 -5.60 -11.97
C GLY A 63 3.67 -4.72 -11.19
N HIS A 64 4.91 -4.63 -11.66
CA HIS A 64 5.93 -3.69 -11.19
C HIS A 64 5.72 -2.28 -11.79
N THR A 65 4.60 -1.68 -11.40
CA THR A 65 4.06 -0.42 -11.92
C THR A 65 3.72 0.54 -10.78
N TRP A 66 3.44 1.80 -11.10
CA TRP A 66 2.95 2.79 -10.14
C TRP A 66 1.43 2.88 -10.24
N PRO A 67 0.64 2.54 -9.19
CA PRO A 67 -0.82 2.62 -9.24
C PRO A 67 -1.32 4.04 -9.56
N GLY A 68 -2.25 4.14 -10.51
CA GLY A 68 -2.73 5.41 -11.08
C GLY A 68 -1.77 6.02 -12.12
N GLY A 69 -0.56 5.49 -12.26
CA GLY A 69 0.42 5.88 -13.26
C GLY A 69 0.13 5.35 -14.65
N TRP A 70 0.99 5.67 -15.62
CA TRP A 70 0.85 5.21 -17.00
C TRP A 70 1.40 3.78 -17.13
N GLN A 71 0.82 2.96 -18.02
CA GLN A 71 1.41 1.67 -18.41
C GLN A 71 2.62 1.95 -19.31
N TYR A 72 3.76 2.30 -18.68
CA TYR A 72 4.93 2.87 -19.36
C TYR A 72 5.77 1.83 -20.12
N PHE A 73 5.50 0.54 -19.92
CA PHE A 73 6.15 -0.56 -20.62
C PHE A 73 5.13 -1.66 -20.92
N PRO A 74 5.35 -2.53 -21.93
CA PRO A 74 4.39 -3.59 -22.25
C PRO A 74 4.00 -4.45 -21.04
N GLU A 75 2.69 -4.66 -20.87
CA GLU A 75 2.11 -5.44 -19.77
C GLU A 75 2.78 -6.81 -19.62
N ARG A 76 3.10 -7.48 -20.73
CA ARG A 76 3.76 -8.79 -20.72
C ARG A 76 5.12 -8.82 -20.02
N VAL A 77 5.75 -7.67 -19.76
CA VAL A 77 7.06 -7.59 -19.12
C VAL A 77 6.96 -7.07 -17.68
N ILE A 78 6.20 -5.99 -17.46
CA ILE A 78 6.11 -5.37 -16.13
C ILE A 78 4.80 -5.67 -15.41
N GLY A 79 3.89 -6.43 -16.00
CA GLY A 79 2.54 -6.67 -15.48
C GLY A 79 1.62 -5.46 -15.65
N ARG A 80 0.43 -5.56 -15.02
CA ARG A 80 -0.66 -4.59 -15.14
C ARG A 80 -0.44 -3.37 -14.24
N THR A 81 -0.92 -2.22 -14.69
CA THR A 81 -0.99 -1.00 -13.87
C THR A 81 -2.39 -0.87 -13.31
N SER A 82 -2.53 -0.94 -11.99
CA SER A 82 -3.82 -0.75 -11.32
C SER A 82 -4.32 0.69 -11.47
N ARG A 83 -5.63 0.82 -11.66
CA ARG A 83 -6.39 2.07 -11.81
C ARG A 83 -7.34 2.34 -10.64
N ASP A 84 -7.39 1.44 -9.66
CA ASP A 84 -8.23 1.54 -8.47
C ASP A 84 -7.86 2.69 -7.55
N ILE A 85 -6.57 3.03 -7.50
CA ILE A 85 -6.03 4.10 -6.64
C ILE A 85 -5.04 4.98 -7.40
N ASP A 86 -4.96 6.24 -7.00
CA ASP A 86 -3.81 7.10 -7.27
C ASP A 86 -2.85 7.01 -6.09
N ALA A 87 -1.68 6.38 -6.29
CA ALA A 87 -0.71 6.20 -5.22
C ALA A 87 -0.15 7.53 -4.69
N ASN A 88 -0.05 8.57 -5.52
CA ASN A 88 0.43 9.88 -5.07
C ASN A 88 -0.55 10.51 -4.09
N GLU A 89 -1.84 10.51 -4.44
CA GLU A 89 -2.89 11.05 -3.57
C GLU A 89 -3.06 10.26 -2.27
N VAL A 90 -2.94 8.93 -2.33
CA VAL A 90 -2.98 8.06 -1.15
C VAL A 90 -1.82 8.39 -0.21
N ILE A 91 -0.59 8.42 -0.72
CA ILE A 91 0.61 8.69 0.07
C ILE A 91 0.54 10.11 0.64
N TRP A 92 0.18 11.10 -0.18
CA TRP A 92 0.07 12.49 0.27
C TRP A 92 -1.00 12.67 1.34
N SER A 93 -2.18 12.05 1.15
CA SER A 93 -3.27 12.09 2.11
C SER A 93 -2.89 11.44 3.45
N PHE A 94 -2.10 10.36 3.42
CA PHE A 94 -1.56 9.74 4.64
C PHE A 94 -0.67 10.73 5.39
N PHE A 95 0.35 11.30 4.75
CA PHE A 95 1.26 12.22 5.42
C PHE A 95 0.60 13.53 5.86
N LYS A 96 -0.41 14.03 5.14
CA LYS A 96 -1.19 15.19 5.58
C LYS A 96 -1.90 14.96 6.91
N ARG A 97 -2.41 13.75 7.17
CA ARG A 97 -3.05 13.42 8.46
C ARG A 97 -2.04 13.24 9.60
N HIS A 98 -0.77 13.00 9.25
CA HIS A 98 0.35 12.79 10.17
C HIS A 98 1.39 13.92 10.08
N ALA A 99 0.95 15.13 9.71
CA ALA A 99 1.86 16.27 9.56
C ALA A 99 2.50 16.59 10.91
N ILE A 100 3.84 16.61 10.95
CA ILE A 100 4.60 17.09 12.10
C ILE A 100 4.28 18.58 12.24
N ARG A 101 3.70 18.95 13.38
CA ARG A 101 3.50 20.35 13.76
C ARG A 101 4.69 20.85 14.57
#